data_AF-A0A392N4M0-F1
#
_entry.id   AF-A0A392N4M0-F1
#
_cell.length_a   1.000
_cell.length_b   1.000
_cell.length_c   1.000
_cell.angle_alpha   90.00
_cell.angle_beta   90.00
_cell.angle_gamma   90.00
#
_symmetry.space_group_name_H-M   'P 1'
#
loop_
_entity.id
_entity.type
_entity.pdbx_description
1 polymer ?
#
loop_
_entity_poly.entity_id
_entity_poly.type
_entity_poly.pdbx_seq_one_letter_code
_entity_poly.pdbx_strand_id
1 'polypeptide(L)'
;EFHLSQTYHEGLVKLQAKEYEKARELLESVLKDPLIANAQVDRGAGDSHLLQLRFLALKNLAAVFLQQGSTHYENALHCYLQAVEIDSKDSVVWNQLGTLSCSMGSLSISRWAFEQGLVCSPNNCKHLMF
;
A
#
# COMPACT_ATOMS: atom_id res chain seq x y z
N GLU A 1 -15.62 -12.85 0.87
CA GLU A 1 -14.16 -12.99 0.69
C GLU A 1 -13.75 -13.53 -0.67
N PHE A 2 -14.23 -14.71 -1.12
CA PHE A 2 -13.80 -15.31 -2.40
C PHE A 2 -13.90 -14.38 -3.63
N HIS A 3 -15.01 -13.65 -3.77
CA HIS A 3 -15.19 -12.68 -4.85
C HIS A 3 -14.18 -11.52 -4.80
N LEU A 4 -13.86 -11.01 -3.60
CA LEU A 4 -12.89 -9.92 -3.41
C LEU A 4 -11.49 -10.35 -3.82
N SER A 5 -11.09 -11.54 -3.40
CA SER A 5 -9.82 -12.13 -3.83
C SER A 5 -9.79 -12.27 -5.34
N GLN A 6 -10.87 -12.76 -5.98
CA GLN A 6 -10.93 -12.87 -7.44
C GLN A 6 -10.78 -11.51 -8.13
N THR A 7 -11.55 -10.49 -7.74
CA THR A 7 -11.45 -9.13 -8.30
C THR A 7 -10.05 -8.55 -8.13
N TYR A 8 -9.42 -8.78 -6.98
CA TYR A 8 -8.03 -8.39 -6.74
C TYR A 8 -7.06 -9.06 -7.72
N HIS A 9 -7.16 -10.38 -7.92
CA HIS A 9 -6.32 -11.12 -8.88
C HIS A 9 -6.52 -10.62 -10.31
N GLU A 10 -7.77 -10.37 -10.72
CA GLU A 10 -8.07 -9.78 -12.03
C GLU A 10 -7.41 -8.40 -12.17
N GLY A 11 -7.44 -7.57 -11.12
CA GLY A 11 -6.72 -6.30 -11.06
C GLY A 11 -5.21 -6.46 -11.27
N LEU A 12 -4.59 -7.49 -10.69
CA LEU A 12 -3.16 -7.78 -10.90
C LEU A 12 -2.85 -8.20 -12.34
N VAL A 13 -3.72 -9.01 -12.94
CA VAL A 13 -3.57 -9.40 -14.35
C VAL A 13 -3.62 -8.17 -15.25
N LYS A 14 -4.53 -7.22 -14.98
CA LYS A 14 -4.61 -5.94 -15.71
C LYS A 14 -3.37 -5.06 -15.49
N LEU A 15 -2.84 -5.03 -14.27
CA LEU A 15 -1.59 -4.33 -13.96
C LEU A 15 -0.41 -4.91 -14.78
N GLN A 16 -0.28 -6.23 -14.82
CA GLN A 16 0.77 -6.90 -15.62
C GLN A 16 0.61 -6.67 -17.12
N ALA A 17 -0.64 -6.61 -17.61
CA ALA A 17 -0.97 -6.25 -18.98
C ALA A 17 -0.78 -4.76 -19.29
N LYS A 18 -0.35 -3.94 -18.32
CA LYS A 18 -0.23 -2.47 -18.41
C LYS A 18 -1.55 -1.75 -18.72
N GLU A 19 -2.68 -2.41 -18.46
CA GLU A 19 -4.01 -1.83 -18.53
C GLU A 19 -4.31 -1.05 -17.24
N TYR A 20 -3.55 0.02 -16.98
CA TYR A 20 -3.53 0.73 -15.69
C TYR A 20 -4.88 1.27 -15.26
N GLU A 21 -5.68 1.82 -16.18
CA GLU A 21 -7.03 2.32 -15.88
C GLU A 21 -7.94 1.21 -15.34
N LYS A 22 -7.97 0.05 -16.00
CA LYS A 22 -8.78 -1.11 -15.56
C LYS A 22 -8.25 -1.70 -14.26
N ALA A 23 -6.92 -1.78 -14.11
CA ALA A 23 -6.30 -2.24 -12.88
C ALA A 23 -6.69 -1.34 -11.70
N ARG A 24 -6.69 -0.01 -11.90
CA ARG A 24 -7.12 0.97 -10.91
C ARG A 24 -8.57 0.72 -10.49
N GLU A 25 -9.49 0.64 -11.45
CA GLU A 25 -10.92 0.43 -11.18
C GLU A 25 -11.19 -0.84 -10.36
N LEU A 26 -10.55 -1.96 -10.73
CA LEU A 26 -10.70 -3.23 -10.02
C LEU A 26 -10.15 -3.15 -8.60
N LEU A 27 -8.96 -2.57 -8.41
CA LEU A 27 -8.34 -2.43 -7.09
C LEU A 27 -9.12 -1.46 -6.20
N GLU A 28 -9.61 -0.34 -6.73
CA GLU A 28 -10.50 0.56 -6.00
C GLU A 28 -11.82 -0.11 -5.63
N SER A 29 -12.38 -0.95 -6.51
CA SER A 29 -13.60 -1.70 -6.21
C SER A 29 -13.40 -2.64 -5.03
N VAL A 30 -12.23 -3.28 -4.91
CA VAL A 30 -11.88 -4.14 -3.76
C VAL A 30 -11.81 -3.30 -2.48
N LEU A 31 -11.21 -2.12 -2.52
CA LEU A 31 -11.06 -1.25 -1.35
C LEU A 31 -12.36 -0.58 -0.90
N LYS A 32 -13.29 -0.33 -1.82
CA LYS A 32 -14.62 0.24 -1.54
C LYS A 32 -15.58 -0.79 -0.94
N ASP A 33 -15.25 -2.08 -0.99
CA ASP A 33 -16.11 -3.11 -0.42
C ASP A 33 -16.25 -2.93 1.11
N PRO A 34 -17.49 -2.98 1.67
CA PRO A 34 -17.72 -2.77 3.09
C PRO A 34 -16.94 -3.73 3.99
N LEU A 35 -16.64 -4.95 3.54
CA LEU A 35 -15.86 -5.91 4.33
C LEU A 35 -14.42 -5.43 4.51
N ILE A 36 -13.83 -4.82 3.48
CA ILE A 36 -12.46 -4.29 3.50
C ILE A 36 -12.41 -2.93 4.18
N ALA A 37 -13.38 -2.05 3.88
CA ALA A 37 -13.45 -0.72 4.45
C ALA A 37 -13.61 -0.75 5.98
N ASN A 38 -14.39 -1.70 6.51
CA ASN A 38 -14.64 -1.84 7.94
C ASN A 38 -13.68 -2.78 8.68
N ALA A 39 -12.73 -3.42 7.99
CA ALA A 39 -11.74 -4.27 8.64
C ALA A 39 -10.90 -3.42 9.63
N GLN A 40 -10.84 -3.84 10.90
CA GLN A 40 -10.13 -3.10 11.94
C GLN A 40 -8.94 -3.90 12.48
N VAL A 41 -7.81 -3.23 12.69
CA VAL A 41 -6.57 -3.82 13.21
C VAL A 41 -6.76 -4.47 14.59
N ASP A 42 -7.79 -4.06 15.35
CA ASP A 42 -8.05 -4.50 16.73
C ASP A 42 -9.04 -5.69 16.85
N ARG A 43 -9.70 -6.12 15.74
CA ARG A 43 -10.75 -7.17 15.77
C ARG A 43 -10.24 -8.56 15.34
N GLY A 44 -9.38 -9.16 16.16
CA GLY A 44 -9.11 -10.61 16.13
C GLY A 44 -8.58 -11.20 14.81
N ALA A 45 -8.51 -12.53 14.73
CA ALA A 45 -7.84 -13.25 13.64
C ALA A 45 -8.60 -13.23 12.29
N GLY A 46 -9.91 -12.95 12.29
CA GLY A 46 -10.72 -12.90 11.07
C GLY A 46 -10.41 -11.68 10.20
N ASP A 47 -10.17 -10.52 10.83
CA ASP A 47 -9.84 -9.29 10.11
C ASP A 47 -8.40 -9.31 9.58
N SER A 48 -7.53 -10.20 10.08
CA SER A 48 -6.13 -10.27 9.65
C SER A 48 -5.98 -10.56 8.14
N HIS A 49 -6.78 -11.48 7.58
CA HIS A 49 -6.72 -11.76 6.15
C HIS A 49 -7.30 -10.61 5.30
N LEU A 50 -8.37 -9.98 5.77
CA LEU A 50 -8.98 -8.82 5.11
C LEU A 50 -8.06 -7.60 5.14
N LEU A 51 -7.37 -7.36 6.26
CA LEU A 51 -6.36 -6.32 6.40
C LEU A 51 -5.15 -6.60 5.50
N GLN A 52 -4.71 -7.86 5.40
CA GLN A 52 -3.66 -8.24 4.47
C GLN A 52 -4.09 -7.98 3.01
N LEU A 53 -5.32 -8.33 2.63
CA LEU A 53 -5.83 -8.05 1.30
C LEU A 53 -5.93 -6.53 1.05
N ARG A 54 -6.41 -5.77 2.03
CA ARG A 54 -6.47 -4.29 1.98
C ARG A 54 -5.08 -3.68 1.77
N PHE A 55 -4.11 -4.12 2.56
CA PHE A 55 -2.72 -3.69 2.45
C PHE A 55 -2.14 -3.96 1.07
N LEU A 56 -2.32 -5.18 0.56
CA LEU A 56 -1.82 -5.58 -0.75
C LEU A 56 -2.52 -4.81 -1.89
N ALA A 57 -3.83 -4.57 -1.77
CA ALA A 57 -4.58 -3.76 -2.72
C ALA A 57 -4.10 -2.31 -2.75
N LEU A 58 -3.89 -1.68 -1.58
CA LEU A 58 -3.34 -0.32 -1.47
C LEU A 58 -1.94 -0.22 -2.09
N LYS A 59 -1.04 -1.17 -1.78
CA LYS A 59 0.32 -1.20 -2.32
C LYS A 59 0.33 -1.28 -3.85
N ASN A 60 -0.55 -2.11 -4.43
CA ASN A 60 -0.63 -2.28 -5.87
C ASN A 60 -1.36 -1.12 -6.56
N LEU A 61 -2.36 -0.54 -5.91
CA LEU A 61 -3.04 0.66 -6.41
C LEU A 61 -2.07 1.86 -6.46
N ALA A 62 -1.21 2.01 -5.44
CA ALA A 62 -0.14 2.99 -5.48
C ALA A 62 0.80 2.76 -6.68
N ALA A 63 1.21 1.51 -6.91
CA ALA A 63 2.04 1.17 -8.07
C ALA A 63 1.36 1.50 -9.41
N VAL A 64 0.04 1.27 -9.53
CA VAL A 64 -0.75 1.70 -10.70
C VAL A 64 -0.65 3.21 -10.88
N PHE A 65 -0.92 4.00 -9.84
CA PHE A 65 -0.83 5.46 -9.91
C PHE A 65 0.57 5.95 -10.30
N LEU A 66 1.64 5.32 -9.80
CA LEU A 66 3.00 5.63 -10.22
C LEU A 66 3.22 5.39 -11.72
N GLN A 67 2.65 4.33 -12.29
CA GLN A 67 2.72 4.06 -13.74
C GLN A 67 1.89 5.02 -14.58
N GLN A 68 0.84 5.62 -14.01
CA GLN A 68 0.01 6.63 -14.68
C GLN A 68 0.67 8.01 -14.74
N GLY A 69 1.73 8.23 -13.95
CA GLY A 69 2.58 9.41 -14.02
C GLY A 69 2.38 10.41 -12.88
N SER A 70 3.06 11.56 -12.99
CA SER A 70 3.19 12.53 -11.90
C SER A 70 1.89 13.15 -11.42
N THR A 71 0.88 13.25 -12.29
CA THR A 71 -0.46 13.73 -11.93
C THR A 71 -1.13 12.88 -10.84
N HIS A 72 -0.71 11.63 -10.67
CA HIS A 72 -1.27 10.71 -9.69
C HIS A 72 -0.36 10.43 -8.49
N TYR A 73 0.73 11.18 -8.34
CA TYR A 73 1.66 10.98 -7.22
C TYR A 73 1.03 11.22 -5.86
N GLU A 74 0.13 12.20 -5.72
CA GLU A 74 -0.60 12.41 -4.47
C GLU A 74 -1.48 11.20 -4.12
N ASN A 75 -2.18 10.63 -5.11
CA ASN A 75 -3.00 9.43 -4.89
C ASN A 75 -2.14 8.22 -4.48
N ALA A 76 -0.96 8.04 -5.12
CA ALA A 76 -0.02 7.00 -4.74
C ALA A 76 0.49 7.19 -3.31
N LEU A 77 0.78 8.43 -2.91
CA LEU A 77 1.22 8.78 -1.56
C LEU A 77 0.16 8.41 -0.53
N HIS A 78 -1.10 8.80 -0.76
CA HIS A 78 -2.22 8.44 0.11
C HIS A 78 -2.38 6.92 0.24
N CYS A 79 -2.25 6.17 -0.85
CA CYS A 79 -2.32 4.72 -0.81
C CYS A 79 -1.20 4.10 0.04
N TYR A 80 0.04 4.59 -0.09
CA TYR A 80 1.15 4.13 0.74
C TYR A 80 0.99 4.50 2.21
N LEU A 81 0.49 5.70 2.52
CA LEU A 81 0.21 6.10 3.90
C LEU A 81 -0.83 5.18 4.57
N GLN A 82 -1.92 4.87 3.87
CA GLN A 82 -2.90 3.91 4.36
C GLN A 82 -2.33 2.49 4.49
N ALA A 83 -1.41 2.09 3.61
CA ALA A 83 -0.77 0.78 3.71
C ALA A 83 0.13 0.67 4.94
N VAL A 84 0.94 1.69 5.27
CA VAL A 84 1.79 1.67 6.46
C VAL A 84 1.02 1.78 7.78
N GLU A 85 -0.20 2.33 7.75
CA GLU A 85 -1.11 2.30 8.90
C GLU A 85 -1.62 0.88 9.21
N ILE A 86 -1.74 0.03 8.18
CA ILE A 86 -2.17 -1.37 8.33
C ILE A 86 -0.98 -2.25 8.74
N ASP A 87 0.14 -2.14 8.00
CA ASP A 87 1.37 -2.85 8.31
C ASP A 87 2.56 -1.90 8.25
N SER A 88 2.91 -1.37 9.42
CA SER A 88 4.04 -0.46 9.59
C SER A 88 5.39 -1.17 9.49
N LYS A 89 5.44 -2.52 9.45
CA LYS A 89 6.68 -3.28 9.44
C LYS A 89 7.20 -3.59 8.03
N ASP A 90 6.41 -3.32 7.00
CA ASP A 90 6.83 -3.55 5.61
C ASP A 90 7.80 -2.44 5.15
N SER A 91 9.09 -2.77 5.16
CA SER A 91 10.15 -1.85 4.70
C SER A 91 10.08 -1.53 3.20
N VAL A 92 9.44 -2.38 2.39
CA VAL A 92 9.25 -2.13 0.96
C VAL A 92 8.31 -0.96 0.77
N VAL A 93 7.19 -0.91 1.48
CA VAL A 93 6.23 0.21 1.40
C VAL A 93 6.88 1.52 1.85
N TRP A 94 7.64 1.51 2.95
CA TRP A 94 8.39 2.68 3.41
C TRP A 94 9.40 3.18 2.37
N ASN A 95 10.13 2.26 1.73
CA ASN A 95 11.07 2.60 0.67
C ASN A 95 10.38 3.20 -0.57
N GLN A 96 9.22 2.65 -0.95
CA GLN A 96 8.42 3.19 -2.06
C GLN A 96 7.86 4.59 -1.74
N LEU A 97 7.35 4.79 -0.51
CA LEU A 97 6.90 6.08 -0.01
C LEU A 97 8.03 7.12 -0.05
N GLY A 98 9.23 6.74 0.40
CA GLY A 98 10.42 7.60 0.36
C GLY A 98 10.85 7.97 -1.06
N THR A 99 10.81 7.00 -1.97
CA THR A 99 11.15 7.18 -3.39
C THR A 99 10.15 8.09 -4.11
N LEU A 100 8.85 7.89 -3.86
CA LEU A 100 7.78 8.75 -4.36
C LEU A 100 7.95 10.18 -3.83
N SER A 101 8.20 10.32 -2.53
CA SER A 101 8.41 11.64 -1.90
C SER A 101 9.61 12.38 -2.49
N CYS A 102 10.70 11.68 -2.82
CA CYS A 102 11.83 12.23 -3.58
C CYS A 102 11.38 12.74 -4.97
N SER A 103 10.59 11.93 -5.68
CA SER A 103 10.08 12.28 -7.01
C SER A 103 9.12 13.49 -6.98
N MET A 104 8.44 13.72 -5.86
CA MET A 104 7.61 14.90 -5.59
C MET A 104 8.41 16.10 -5.05
N GLY A 105 9.71 15.97 -4.80
CA GLY A 105 10.56 17.03 -4.23
C GLY A 105 10.43 17.23 -2.71
N SER A 106 9.67 16.37 -2.02
CA SER A 106 9.45 16.44 -0.57
C SER A 106 10.51 15.66 0.20
N LEU A 107 11.70 16.27 0.31
CA LEU A 107 12.87 15.66 0.95
C LEU A 107 12.68 15.33 2.44
N SER A 108 11.86 16.11 3.16
CA SER A 108 11.55 15.87 4.57
C SER A 108 10.76 14.57 4.78
N ILE A 109 9.68 14.39 4.01
CA ILE A 109 8.85 13.17 4.03
C ILE A 109 9.68 11.98 3.55
N SER A 110 10.50 12.17 2.52
CA SER A 110 11.37 11.13 2.01
C SER A 110 12.36 10.61 3.08
N ARG A 111 13.07 11.53 3.77
CA ARG A 111 13.97 11.17 4.86
C ARG A 111 13.24 10.39 5.94
N TRP A 112 12.11 10.91 6.42
CA TRP A 112 11.32 10.25 7.45
C TRP A 112 10.88 8.85 7.04
N ALA A 113 10.39 8.67 5.81
CA ALA A 113 9.98 7.37 5.28
C ALA A 113 11.14 6.36 5.23
N PHE A 114 12.33 6.78 4.78
CA PHE A 114 13.51 5.90 4.79
C PHE A 114 13.98 5.55 6.20
N GLU A 115 13.93 6.49 7.14
CA GLU A 115 14.23 6.23 8.55
C GLU A 115 13.29 5.17 9.13
N GLN A 116 11.98 5.28 8.88
CA GLN A 116 11.01 4.26 9.31
C GLN A 116 11.28 2.89 8.64
N GLY A 117 11.57 2.87 7.34
CA GLY A 117 11.91 1.62 6.63
C GLY A 117 13.17 0.93 7.17
N LEU A 118 14.16 1.70 7.63
CA LEU A 118 15.36 1.17 8.28
C LEU A 118 15.05 0.59 9.66
N VAL A 119 14.20 1.25 10.45
CA VAL A 119 13.76 0.75 11.77
C VAL A 119 13.02 -0.58 11.65
N CYS A 120 12.17 -0.72 10.64
CA CYS A 120 11.33 -1.90 10.43
C CYS A 120 12.03 -3.06 9.70
N SER A 121 13.26 -2.84 9.19
CA SER A 121 14.02 -3.92 8.57
C SER A 121 14.42 -4.98 9.62
N PRO A 122 14.27 -6.29 9.34
CA PRO A 122 14.41 -7.37 10.33
C PRO A 122 15.78 -7.44 11.02
N ASN A 123 16.81 -6.82 10.44
CA ASN A 123 18.14 -6.70 11.07
C ASN A 123 18.26 -5.53 12.07
N ASN A 124 17.34 -4.56 12.05
CA ASN A 124 17.43 -3.33 12.84
C ASN A 124 16.29 -3.17 13.87
N CYS A 125 15.21 -3.96 13.78
CA CYS A 125 14.06 -3.92 14.71
C CYS A 125 14.42 -4.10 16.21
N LYS A 126 15.67 -4.44 16.54
CA LYS A 126 16.14 -4.66 17.92
C LYS A 126 16.74 -3.41 18.60
N HIS A 127 16.88 -2.27 17.93
CA HIS A 127 17.75 -1.19 18.46
C HIS A 127 17.05 0.03 19.07
N LEU A 128 15.72 0.10 19.13
CA LEU A 128 15.01 1.32 19.58
C LEU A 128 13.96 1.11 20.68
N MET A 129 14.14 0.10 21.55
CA MET A 129 13.52 0.14 22.88
C MET A 129 14.52 0.78 23.85
N PHE A 130 14.41 2.10 24.04
CA PHE A 130 14.94 2.81 25.20
C PHE A 130 13.79 3.50 25.92
#